data_AF-A0A101FKS6-F1
#
_entry.id   AF-A0A101FKS6-F1
#
_cell.length_a   1.000
_cell.length_b   1.000
_cell.length_c   1.000
_cell.angle_alpha   90.00
_cell.angle_beta   90.00
_cell.angle_gamma   90.00
#
_symmetry.space_group_name_H-M   'P 1'
#
loop_
_entity.id
_entity.type
_entity.pdbx_description
1 polymer ?
#
loop_
_entity_poly.entity_id
_entity_poly.type
_entity_poly.pdbx_seq_one_letter_code
_entity_poly.pdbx_strand_id
1 'polypeptide(L)'
;ALGDAISCFIDDQGQVVADGEVIAQLQIVAFERPAYLRQVGRSLLAATPQAGLPQPAGTVRLVRGALERANVSVVEEMTAMVEANRAYEMAARSVTIQDEATGRLISTFSRVG
;
A
#
# COMPACT_ATOMS: atom_id res chain seq x y z
N ALA A 1 5.04 -5.32 -41.26
CA ALA A 1 3.80 -6.12 -41.19
C ALA A 1 3.62 -6.57 -39.74
N LEU A 2 2.93 -5.78 -38.93
CA LEU A 2 2.62 -6.05 -37.51
C LEU A 2 1.09 -6.01 -37.32
N GLY A 3 0.36 -6.41 -38.37
CA GLY A 3 -1.02 -5.97 -38.60
C GLY A 3 -2.10 -7.02 -38.42
N ASP A 4 -1.78 -8.30 -38.21
CA ASP A 4 -2.84 -9.31 -38.04
C ASP A 4 -2.27 -10.57 -37.39
N ALA A 5 -2.04 -10.52 -36.07
CA ALA A 5 -1.75 -11.73 -35.31
C ALA A 5 -3.08 -12.38 -34.91
N ILE A 6 -3.29 -13.63 -35.30
CA ILE A 6 -4.55 -14.36 -35.05
C ILE A 6 -4.61 -14.81 -33.58
N SER A 7 -3.45 -15.07 -32.97
CA SER A 7 -3.36 -15.39 -31.55
C SER A 7 -2.11 -14.78 -30.92
N CYS A 8 -2.31 -14.08 -29.81
CA CYS A 8 -1.26 -13.48 -28.99
C CYS A 8 -1.45 -13.98 -27.55
N PHE A 9 -0.40 -14.55 -26.97
CA PHE A 9 -0.39 -14.92 -25.55
C PHE A 9 0.97 -14.67 -24.92
N ILE A 10 0.97 -14.52 -23.60
CA ILE A 10 2.18 -14.37 -22.78
C ILE A 10 2.42 -15.72 -22.08
N ASP A 11 3.64 -16.24 -22.17
CA ASP A 11 4.03 -17.48 -21.50
C ASP A 11 4.37 -17.28 -20.01
N ASP A 12 4.58 -18.38 -19.29
CA ASP A 12 4.96 -18.37 -17.87
C ASP A 12 6.32 -17.69 -17.60
N GLN A 13 7.14 -17.46 -18.64
CA GLN A 13 8.47 -16.83 -18.60
C GLN A 13 8.42 -15.34 -19.01
N GLY A 14 7.24 -14.79 -19.32
CA GLY A 14 7.06 -13.41 -19.77
C GLY A 14 7.37 -13.14 -21.23
N GLN A 15 7.52 -14.17 -22.06
CA GLN A 15 7.66 -14.02 -23.51
C GLN A 15 6.29 -13.81 -24.14
N VAL A 16 6.20 -12.81 -25.01
CA VAL A 16 5.02 -12.53 -25.84
C VAL A 16 5.16 -13.33 -27.13
N VAL A 17 4.26 -14.29 -27.31
CA VAL A 17 4.21 -15.16 -28.49
C VAL A 17 3.04 -14.73 -29.36
N ALA A 18 3.31 -14.43 -30.63
CA ALA A 18 2.31 -14.17 -31.66
C ALA A 18 2.46 -15.19 -32.78
N ASP A 19 1.39 -15.91 -33.09
CA ASP A 19 1.33 -16.92 -34.17
C ASP A 19 2.47 -17.97 -34.14
N GLY A 20 2.95 -18.31 -32.94
CA GLY A 20 4.00 -19.30 -32.72
C GLY A 20 5.43 -18.73 -32.69
N GLU A 21 5.62 -17.45 -32.96
CA GLU A 21 6.91 -16.77 -32.86
C GLU A 21 7.00 -15.86 -31.62
N VAL A 22 8.17 -15.86 -30.98
CA VAL A 22 8.47 -14.96 -29.86
C VAL A 22 8.77 -13.57 -30.43
N ILE A 23 7.93 -12.60 -30.10
CA ILE A 23 8.05 -11.23 -30.62
C ILE A 23 8.59 -10.23 -29.59
N ALA A 24 8.44 -10.51 -28.30
CA ALA A 24 8.93 -9.65 -27.21
C ALA A 24 9.08 -10.41 -25.90
N GLN A 25 9.74 -9.79 -24.92
CA GLN A 25 9.82 -10.28 -23.55
C GLN A 25 9.50 -9.16 -22.56
N LEU A 26 8.67 -9.46 -21.57
CA LEU A 26 8.37 -8.56 -20.46
C LEU A 26 9.61 -8.41 -19.57
N GLN A 27 10.07 -7.18 -19.41
CA GLN A 27 11.16 -6.88 -18.50
C GLN A 27 10.60 -6.75 -17.07
N ILE A 28 10.88 -7.75 -16.24
CA ILE A 28 10.53 -7.73 -14.83
C ILE A 28 11.76 -7.30 -14.04
N VAL A 29 11.61 -6.26 -13.23
CA VAL A 29 12.70 -5.70 -12.43
C VAL A 29 12.36 -5.74 -10.95
N ALA A 30 13.39 -5.93 -10.14
CA ALA A 30 13.35 -5.82 -8.68
C ALA A 30 14.24 -4.65 -8.24
N PHE A 31 13.89 -4.06 -7.10
CA PHE A 31 14.68 -3.03 -6.44
C PHE A 31 15.29 -3.62 -5.16
N GLU A 32 16.50 -3.20 -4.81
CA GLU A 32 17.17 -3.63 -3.56
C GLU A 32 16.34 -3.23 -2.33
N ARG A 33 15.76 -2.01 -2.36
CA ARG A 33 14.98 -1.48 -1.24
C ARG A 33 13.60 -1.00 -1.70
N PRO A 34 12.64 -1.91 -1.91
CA PRO A 34 11.33 -1.57 -2.47
C PRO A 34 10.52 -0.63 -1.57
N ALA A 35 10.74 -0.64 -0.26
CA ALA A 35 10.07 0.27 0.70
C ALA A 35 10.37 1.77 0.45
N TYR A 36 11.44 2.09 -0.27
CA TYR A 36 11.79 3.48 -0.61
C TYR A 36 11.28 3.92 -1.98
N LEU A 37 10.54 3.06 -2.69
CA LEU A 37 9.87 3.46 -3.92
C LEU A 37 8.79 4.50 -3.62
N ARG A 38 8.69 5.50 -4.49
CA ARG A 38 7.69 6.56 -4.33
C ARG A 38 6.42 6.19 -5.08
N GLN A 39 5.29 6.15 -4.40
CA GLN A 39 4.00 5.99 -5.06
C GLN A 39 3.69 7.24 -5.90
N VAL A 40 3.44 7.06 -7.19
CA VAL A 40 3.09 8.14 -8.14
C VAL A 40 1.63 8.11 -8.57
N GLY A 41 0.85 7.19 -8.00
CA GLY A 41 -0.60 7.11 -8.14
C GLY A 41 -1.08 5.68 -8.42
N ARG A 42 -2.29 5.34 -7.93
CA ARG A 42 -2.84 3.96 -8.00
C ARG A 42 -1.80 2.95 -7.50
N SER A 43 -1.46 1.95 -8.31
CA SER A 43 -0.44 0.93 -8.06
C SER A 43 0.91 1.26 -8.71
N LEU A 44 1.11 2.46 -9.25
CA LEU A 44 2.36 2.84 -9.91
C LEU A 44 3.38 3.36 -8.90
N LEU A 45 4.61 2.87 -9.05
CA LEU A 45 5.77 3.19 -8.23
C LEU A 45 6.86 3.81 -9.10
N ALA A 46 7.51 4.85 -8.60
CA ALA A 46 8.67 5.48 -9.21
C ALA A 46 9.94 5.18 -8.40
N ALA A 47 11.02 4.90 -9.13
CA ALA A 47 12.34 4.73 -8.55
C ALA A 47 12.80 6.00 -7.83
N THR A 48 13.42 5.83 -6.68
CA THR A 48 14.08 6.90 -5.93
C THR A 48 15.56 6.55 -5.77
N PRO A 49 16.45 7.53 -5.55
CA PRO A 49 17.85 7.24 -5.27
C PRO A 49 18.06 6.26 -4.11
N GLN A 50 17.16 6.28 -3.11
CA GLN A 50 17.20 5.42 -1.93
C GLN A 50 16.71 3.99 -2.20
N ALA A 51 15.83 3.79 -3.18
CA ALA A 51 15.36 2.46 -3.60
C ALA A 51 16.43 1.66 -4.36
N GLY A 52 17.43 2.36 -4.90
CA GLY A 52 18.48 1.79 -5.73
C GLY A 52 18.09 1.72 -7.21
N LEU A 53 18.99 1.12 -8.00
CA LEU A 53 18.75 0.89 -9.43
C LEU A 53 17.90 -0.36 -9.64
N PRO A 54 17.03 -0.37 -10.67
CA PRO A 54 16.29 -1.58 -11.04
C PRO A 54 17.27 -2.65 -11.52
N GLN A 55 17.15 -3.85 -10.96
CA GLN A 55 17.89 -5.03 -11.38
C GLN A 55 16.91 -6.03 -12.01
N PRO A 56 17.35 -6.90 -12.95
CA PRO A 56 16.50 -7.99 -13.42
C PRO A 56 15.98 -8.79 -12.22
N ALA A 57 14.66 -8.97 -12.15
CA ALA A 57 14.09 -9.85 -11.15
C ALA A 57 14.65 -11.27 -11.38
N GLY A 58 14.87 -12.02 -10.29
CA GLY A 58 15.43 -13.37 -10.36
C GLY A 58 14.46 -14.37 -11.00
N THR A 59 14.24 -15.52 -10.36
CA THR A 59 13.26 -16.48 -10.86
C THR A 59 11.84 -15.94 -10.67
N VAL A 60 11.24 -15.47 -11.75
CA VAL A 60 9.83 -15.02 -11.79
C VAL A 60 9.03 -15.98 -12.66
N ARG A 61 7.83 -16.32 -12.21
CA ARG A 61 6.86 -17.09 -12.99
C ARG A 61 5.58 -16.27 -13.13
N LEU A 62 5.12 -16.09 -14.35
CA LEU A 62 3.83 -15.47 -14.61
C LEU A 62 2.72 -16.53 -14.54
N VAL A 63 1.60 -16.15 -13.92
CA VAL A 63 0.38 -16.97 -13.87
C VAL A 63 -0.70 -16.29 -14.70
N ARG A 64 -0.93 -16.83 -15.89
CA ARG A 64 -1.95 -16.35 -16.82
C ARG A 64 -3.36 -16.50 -16.25
N GLY A 65 -4.22 -15.50 -16.52
CA GLY A 65 -5.63 -15.50 -16.11
C GLY A 65 -5.86 -15.31 -14.60
N ALA A 66 -4.80 -15.08 -13.81
CA ALA A 66 -4.90 -14.71 -12.41
C ALA A 66 -4.72 -13.20 -12.24
N LEU A 67 -5.47 -12.61 -11.32
CA LEU A 67 -5.29 -11.23 -10.89
C LEU A 67 -4.78 -11.23 -9.46
N GLU A 68 -3.65 -10.56 -9.22
CA GLU A 68 -3.11 -10.41 -7.88
C GLU A 68 -4.09 -9.63 -7.00
N ARG A 69 -4.46 -10.21 -5.86
CA ARG A 69 -5.35 -9.58 -4.88
C ARG A 69 -4.53 -8.78 -3.89
N ALA A 70 -5.16 -7.76 -3.30
CA ALA A 70 -4.55 -7.02 -2.21
C ALA A 70 -4.24 -7.97 -1.05
N ASN A 71 -3.08 -7.77 -0.42
CA ASN A 71 -2.62 -8.51 0.76
C ASN A 71 -3.24 -8.00 2.06
N VAL A 72 -4.26 -7.13 1.99
CA VAL A 72 -4.91 -6.50 3.14
C VAL A 72 -6.26 -7.13 3.43
N SER A 73 -6.54 -7.40 4.70
CA SER A 73 -7.83 -7.88 5.19
C SER A 73 -8.70 -6.72 5.63
N VAL A 74 -9.85 -6.54 4.97
CA VAL A 74 -10.78 -5.44 5.29
C VAL A 74 -11.27 -5.50 6.73
N VAL A 75 -11.42 -6.70 7.30
CA VAL A 75 -11.88 -6.89 8.68
C VAL A 75 -10.82 -6.39 9.67
N GLU A 76 -9.55 -6.76 9.46
CA GLU A 76 -8.45 -6.34 10.33
C GLU A 76 -8.25 -4.82 10.29
N GLU A 77 -8.32 -4.22 9.10
CA GLU A 77 -8.22 -2.77 8.94
C GLU A 77 -9.37 -2.02 9.63
N MET A 78 -10.60 -2.54 9.54
CA MET A 78 -11.75 -1.96 10.24
C MET A 78 -11.57 -2.05 11.76
N THR A 79 -11.07 -3.17 12.27
CA THR A 79 -10.77 -3.32 13.70
C THR A 79 -9.71 -2.33 14.16
N ALA A 80 -8.61 -2.19 13.41
CA ALA A 80 -7.57 -1.21 13.71
C ALA A 80 -8.11 0.23 13.72
N MET A 81 -8.99 0.59 12.77
CA MET A 81 -9.65 1.89 12.75
C MET A 81 -10.57 2.11 13.95
N VAL A 82 -11.35 1.09 14.35
CA VAL A 82 -12.22 1.15 15.53
C VAL A 82 -11.40 1.33 16.81
N GLU A 83 -10.28 0.62 16.94
CA GLU A 83 -9.36 0.77 18.07
C GLU A 83 -8.75 2.17 18.13
N ALA A 84 -8.30 2.71 16.98
CA ALA A 84 -7.80 4.07 16.89
C ALA A 84 -8.85 5.12 17.30
N ASN A 85 -10.11 4.96 16.85
CA ASN A 85 -11.21 5.83 17.24
C ASN A 85 -11.52 5.74 18.74
N ARG A 86 -11.53 4.52 19.30
CA ARG A 86 -11.77 4.33 20.74
C ARG A 86 -10.64 4.94 21.58
N ALA A 87 -9.38 4.77 21.15
CA ALA A 87 -8.25 5.41 21.81
C ALA A 87 -8.36 6.93 21.78
N TYR A 88 -8.76 7.51 20.63
CA TYR A 88 -9.02 8.94 20.50
C TYR A 88 -10.16 9.41 21.42
N GLU A 89 -11.29 8.70 21.45
CA GLU A 89 -12.40 9.03 22.34
C GLU A 89 -12.01 8.99 23.81
N MET A 90 -11.24 7.97 24.22
CA MET A 90 -10.75 7.86 25.60
C MET A 90 -9.79 9.00 25.94
N ALA A 91 -8.89 9.36 25.02
CA ALA A 91 -8.00 10.50 25.19
C ALA A 91 -8.79 11.81 25.33
N ALA A 92 -9.78 12.04 24.46
CA ALA A 92 -10.64 13.22 24.48
C ALA A 92 -11.43 13.32 25.80
N ARG A 93 -12.05 12.23 26.25
CA ARG A 93 -12.77 12.19 27.54
C ARG A 93 -11.84 12.45 28.72
N SER A 94 -10.62 11.91 28.69
CA SER A 94 -9.62 12.15 29.74
C SER A 94 -9.25 13.63 29.84
N VAL A 95 -9.10 14.31 28.71
CA VAL A 95 -8.84 15.76 28.68
C VAL A 95 -10.02 16.53 29.26
N THR A 96 -11.26 16.22 28.86
CA THR A 96 -12.45 16.88 29.41
C THR A 96 -12.57 16.70 30.93
N ILE A 97 -12.29 15.51 31.45
CA ILE A 97 -12.31 15.24 32.89
C ILE A 97 -11.26 16.08 33.62
N GLN A 98 -10.06 16.23 33.03
CA GLN A 98 -8.99 17.07 33.58
C GLN A 98 -9.40 18.55 33.61
N ASP A 99 -10.03 19.05 32.54
CA ASP A 99 -10.53 20.43 32.45
C ASP A 99 -11.64 20.69 33.47
N GLU A 100 -12.59 19.77 33.61
CA GLU A 100 -13.65 19.85 34.62
C GLU A 100 -13.08 19.86 36.04
N ALA A 101 -12.13 18.96 36.34
CA ALA A 101 -11.48 18.91 37.64
C ALA A 101 -10.76 20.22 37.95
N THR A 102 -10.02 20.76 36.98
CA THR A 102 -9.33 22.05 37.09
C THR A 102 -10.31 23.21 37.32
N GLY A 103 -11.43 23.25 36.58
CA GLY A 103 -12.48 24.26 36.78
C GLY A 103 -13.15 24.19 38.15
N ARG A 104 -13.37 23.00 38.70
CA ARG A 104 -13.89 22.81 40.07
C ARG A 104 -12.89 23.29 41.13
N LEU A 105 -11.59 23.06 40.93
CA LEU A 105 -10.56 23.58 41.85
C LEU A 105 -10.54 25.11 41.85
N ILE A 106 -10.63 25.74 40.67
CA ILE A 106 -10.67 27.21 40.57
C ILE A 106 -11.92 27.77 41.25
N SER A 107 -13.09 27.19 40.99
CA SER A 107 -14.36 27.67 41.56
C SER A 107 -14.52 27.42 43.07
N THR A 108 -13.83 26.43 43.63
CA THR A 108 -13.80 26.20 45.09
C THR A 108 -12.88 27.19 45.80
N PHE A 109 -11.68 27.47 45.26
CA PHE A 109 -10.81 28.53 45.79
C PHE A 109 -11.45 29.92 45.70
N SER A 110 -12.13 30.24 44.60
CA SER A 110 -12.82 31.53 44.40
C SER A 110 -14.03 31.74 45.33
N ARG A 111 -14.52 30.70 46.02
CA ARG A 111 -15.67 30.79 46.93
C ARG A 111 -15.24 30.97 48.40
N VAL A 112 -13.98 30.66 48.72
CA VAL A 112 -13.46 30.65 50.10
C VAL A 112 -12.56 31.87 50.37
N GLY A 113 -12.26 32.70 49.36
CA GLY A 113 -11.70 34.05 49.50
C GLY A 113 -12.75 35.11 49.24
#